data_AF-W3VQ04-F1
#
_entry.id   AF-W3VQ04-F1
#
_cell.length_a   1.000
_cell.length_b   1.000
_cell.length_c   1.000
_cell.angle_alpha   90.00
_cell.angle_beta   90.00
_cell.angle_gamma   90.00
#
_symmetry.space_group_name_H-M   'P 1'
#
loop_
_entity.id
_entity.type
_entity.pdbx_description
1 polymer ?
#
loop_
_entity_poly.entity_id
_entity_poly.type
_entity_poly.pdbx_seq_one_letter_code
_entity_poly.pdbx_strand_id
1 'polypeptide(L)'
;MPFAYLRKQRESASLHGNPAPRGVSLGKAVRIALVAVVLVPLALWLPWLHSALGPSGLPDHWVRSSPGLESECGTVTHDGAALLYCEDIEAIPGTSTVLVSCDANRPRWNTVMGPLTDPGPRGTLYAYSLNGSKQAVPVELTGYPREKDFHPLGMSMFTGSKGTRLFVVNHARDRSTVEVFDLVLEKEGWVAKWVRDVVHVVATHTPNSIHALSSTSFVVTNDHLFARRPGPLAHTLALLHHLFLGPYDECRSDVLTWTLLQVAKVLTHRGVAARLAQIETLLGLPLGWVSFVDLTTDVDARILARGIPFANGITLTPDNKLAVAATTYPGIYFYSYSPPHSSSSPLHLHSKLHLPFRVDNLALSVPPRSAGDDAWGGRVLLATGHPAPLKLMAMSRNVTNRAPSWSVAITPFSGADEWEDKAAPLPAHRFVLSHNPAWSVRTLFQSNASPATPDRQSLASSASTFYRPYDHHPHAGTLLVSGLYDSLLQCSNVST
;
A
#
# COMPACT_ATOMS: atom_id res chain seq x y z
N MET A 1 -16.34 69.91 2.73
CA MET A 1 -15.65 69.85 4.04
C MET A 1 -15.75 68.45 4.65
N PRO A 2 -14.70 67.61 4.57
CA PRO A 2 -14.65 66.38 5.36
C PRO A 2 -13.27 66.17 6.05
N PHE A 3 -12.69 67.22 6.64
CA PHE A 3 -11.38 67.12 7.33
C PHE A 3 -11.41 67.45 8.84
N ALA A 4 -12.58 67.71 9.42
CA ALA A 4 -12.69 68.07 10.84
C ALA A 4 -12.87 66.86 11.78
N TYR A 5 -13.28 65.69 11.29
CA TYR A 5 -13.57 64.53 12.14
C TYR A 5 -12.32 63.72 12.54
N LEU A 6 -11.28 63.70 11.70
CA LEU A 6 -10.05 62.92 11.96
C LEU A 6 -9.07 63.59 12.94
N ARG A 7 -9.24 64.89 13.24
CA ARG A 7 -8.34 65.59 14.17
C ARG A 7 -8.72 65.37 15.63
N LYS A 8 -10.00 65.16 15.94
CA LYS A 8 -10.49 65.01 17.32
C LYS A 8 -10.19 63.63 17.94
N GLN A 9 -9.99 62.59 17.12
CA GLN A 9 -9.54 61.27 17.61
C GLN A 9 -8.03 61.19 17.82
N ARG A 10 -7.23 62.10 17.23
CA ARG A 10 -5.77 62.11 17.42
C ARG A 10 -5.35 62.81 18.72
N GLU A 11 -6.14 63.76 19.21
CA GLU A 11 -5.85 64.48 20.46
C GLU A 11 -6.39 63.77 21.71
N SER A 12 -7.39 62.88 21.57
CA SER A 12 -7.90 62.08 22.71
C SER A 12 -7.10 60.79 22.96
N ALA A 13 -6.23 60.37 22.01
CA ALA A 13 -5.36 59.22 22.18
C ALA A 13 -4.02 59.54 22.87
N SER A 14 -3.67 60.82 23.09
CA SER A 14 -2.39 61.20 23.72
C SER A 14 -2.48 61.45 25.23
N LEU A 15 -3.63 61.21 25.86
CA LEU A 15 -3.86 61.53 27.29
C LEU A 15 -4.07 60.31 28.19
N HIS A 16 -4.06 59.09 27.65
CA HIS A 16 -3.94 57.87 28.45
C HIS A 16 -2.73 57.10 27.94
N GLY A 17 -1.63 57.21 28.68
CA GLY A 17 -0.41 56.45 28.45
C GLY A 17 -0.66 54.96 28.63
N ASN A 18 -1.20 54.30 27.61
CA ASN A 18 -1.08 52.86 27.48
C ASN A 18 0.38 52.57 27.10
N PRO A 19 1.11 51.75 27.88
CA PRO A 19 2.47 51.41 27.54
C PRO A 19 2.49 50.77 26.14
N ALA A 20 3.40 51.22 25.28
CA ALA A 20 3.65 50.63 23.98
C ALA A 20 3.77 49.10 24.14
N PRO A 21 3.21 48.28 23.22
CA PRO A 21 3.32 46.84 23.31
C PRO A 21 4.81 46.50 23.42
N ARG A 22 5.21 45.94 24.57
CA ARG A 22 6.61 45.58 24.84
C ARG A 22 7.09 44.71 23.69
N GLY A 23 7.99 45.26 22.88
CA GLY A 23 8.63 44.54 21.79
C GLY A 23 9.20 43.22 22.33
N VAL A 24 8.87 42.12 21.66
CA VAL A 24 9.42 40.81 22.03
C VAL A 24 10.93 40.89 21.87
N SER A 25 11.69 40.76 22.95
CA SER A 25 13.16 40.80 22.87
C SER A 25 13.65 39.71 21.93
N LEU A 26 14.76 39.95 21.22
CA LEU A 26 15.33 38.99 20.27
C LEU A 26 15.50 37.59 20.90
N GLY A 27 15.94 37.52 22.16
CA GLY A 27 16.05 36.25 22.89
C GLY A 27 14.71 35.56 23.17
N LYS A 28 13.63 36.32 23.41
CA LYS A 28 12.27 35.78 23.58
C LYS A 28 11.67 35.36 22.23
N ALA A 29 11.95 36.09 21.14
CA ALA A 29 11.56 35.73 19.78
C ALA A 29 12.27 34.45 19.30
N VAL A 30 13.58 34.34 19.56
CA VAL A 30 14.36 33.11 19.26
C VAL A 30 13.85 31.93 20.07
N ARG A 31 13.55 32.10 21.37
CA ARG A 31 12.96 31.01 22.18
C ARG A 31 11.57 30.60 21.68
N ILE A 32 10.71 31.55 21.33
CA ILE A 32 9.39 31.25 20.74
C ILE A 32 9.56 30.53 19.40
N ALA A 33 10.51 30.96 18.56
CA ALA A 33 10.81 30.30 17.29
C ALA A 33 11.36 28.88 17.49
N LEU A 34 12.28 28.67 18.44
CA LEU A 34 12.84 27.35 18.77
C LEU A 34 11.77 26.41 19.34
N VAL A 35 10.92 26.95 20.23
CA VAL A 35 9.76 26.23 20.77
C VAL A 35 8.77 25.92 19.65
N ALA A 36 8.51 26.83 18.72
CA ALA A 36 7.65 26.55 17.57
C ALA A 36 8.27 25.50 16.63
N VAL A 37 9.57 25.57 16.36
CA VAL A 37 10.31 24.60 15.52
C VAL A 37 10.34 23.21 16.15
N VAL A 38 10.24 23.08 17.48
CA VAL A 38 10.21 21.78 18.16
C VAL A 38 8.78 21.32 18.44
N LEU A 39 7.94 22.16 19.04
CA LEU A 39 6.57 21.83 19.43
C LEU A 39 5.60 21.73 18.25
N VAL A 40 5.76 22.51 17.17
CA VAL A 40 4.86 22.41 16.00
C VAL A 40 5.06 21.07 15.29
N PRO A 41 6.29 20.61 14.98
CA PRO A 41 6.49 19.27 14.45
C PRO A 41 6.02 18.18 15.42
N LEU A 42 6.27 18.31 16.73
CA LEU A 42 5.78 17.35 17.73
C LEU A 42 4.25 17.30 17.79
N ALA A 43 3.57 18.44 17.74
CA ALA A 43 2.11 18.51 17.74
C ALA A 43 1.52 17.95 16.44
N LEU A 44 2.15 18.20 15.29
CA LEU A 44 1.79 17.60 14.01
C LEU A 44 2.07 16.08 13.97
N TRP A 45 2.97 15.58 14.82
CA TRP A 45 3.31 14.16 14.94
C TRP A 45 2.44 13.41 15.97
N LEU A 46 1.74 14.11 16.86
CA LEU A 46 0.88 13.49 17.89
C LEU A 46 -0.20 12.55 17.32
N PRO A 47 -0.92 12.90 16.24
CA PRO A 47 -1.89 11.99 15.61
C PRO A 47 -1.23 10.73 15.03
N TRP A 48 -0.04 10.88 14.45
CA TRP A 48 0.76 9.75 13.97
C TRP A 48 1.14 8.82 15.12
N LEU A 49 1.60 9.38 16.25
CA LEU A 49 2.00 8.62 17.44
C LEU A 49 0.82 7.88 18.07
N HIS A 50 -0.34 8.52 18.16
CA HIS A 50 -1.56 7.88 18.62
C HIS A 50 -1.93 6.69 17.72
N SER A 51 -1.89 6.88 16.40
CA SER A 51 -2.12 5.81 15.43
C SER A 51 -1.04 4.71 15.46
N ALA A 52 0.19 5.02 15.87
CA ALA A 52 1.29 4.05 15.94
C ALA A 52 1.16 3.04 17.09
N LEU A 53 0.45 3.40 18.17
CA LEU A 53 0.14 2.47 19.26
C LEU A 53 -0.93 1.45 18.87
N GLY A 54 -1.76 1.80 17.90
CA GLY A 54 -2.84 0.96 17.39
C GLY A 54 -4.04 0.86 18.34
N PRO A 55 -5.20 0.43 17.83
CA PRO A 55 -6.40 0.17 18.62
C PRO A 55 -6.20 -0.99 19.61
N SER A 56 -6.69 -0.82 20.84
CA SER A 56 -6.79 -1.88 21.84
C SER A 56 -8.15 -2.59 21.76
N GLY A 57 -8.23 -3.83 22.25
CA GLY A 57 -9.50 -4.57 22.33
C GLY A 57 -9.90 -5.31 21.06
N LEU A 58 -8.96 -5.59 20.15
CA LEU A 58 -9.25 -6.46 18.99
C LEU A 58 -9.67 -7.86 19.46
N PRO A 59 -10.64 -8.49 18.80
CA PRO A 59 -11.07 -9.85 19.10
C PRO A 59 -9.95 -10.85 18.77
N ASP A 60 -9.99 -12.06 19.34
CA ASP A 60 -9.10 -13.15 18.94
C ASP A 60 -9.24 -13.44 17.45
N HIS A 61 -10.50 -13.57 17.02
CA HIS A 61 -10.91 -13.76 15.65
C HIS A 61 -12.33 -13.25 15.48
N TRP A 62 -12.56 -12.48 14.44
CA TRP A 62 -13.88 -12.10 14.00
C TRP A 62 -13.89 -11.94 12.49
N VAL A 63 -14.90 -12.50 11.85
CA VAL A 63 -15.19 -12.33 10.43
C VAL A 63 -16.65 -11.92 10.30
N ARG A 64 -16.94 -11.03 9.37
CA ARG A 64 -18.31 -10.60 9.11
C ARG A 64 -19.11 -11.73 8.48
N SER A 65 -20.06 -12.30 9.21
CA SER A 65 -20.98 -13.28 8.64
C SER A 65 -22.13 -12.65 7.87
N SER A 66 -22.66 -13.39 6.91
CA SER A 66 -23.90 -13.02 6.23
C SER A 66 -25.11 -13.31 7.13
N PRO A 67 -26.17 -12.50 7.12
CA PRO A 67 -27.35 -12.74 7.93
C PRO A 67 -27.93 -14.15 7.71
N GLY A 68 -28.09 -14.91 8.80
CA GLY A 68 -28.64 -16.28 8.76
C GLY A 68 -27.66 -17.37 8.31
N LEU A 69 -26.38 -17.05 8.09
CA LEU A 69 -25.34 -18.02 7.76
C LEU A 69 -24.17 -17.93 8.75
N GLU A 70 -23.63 -19.07 9.17
CA GLU A 70 -22.39 -19.12 9.93
C GLU A 70 -21.18 -19.06 8.98
N SER A 71 -20.17 -18.28 9.35
CA SER A 71 -18.91 -18.20 8.59
C SER A 71 -17.94 -19.27 9.08
N GLU A 72 -17.38 -20.02 8.13
CA GLU A 72 -16.35 -21.01 8.42
C GLU A 72 -15.02 -20.59 7.78
N CYS A 73 -13.97 -20.51 8.59
CA CYS A 73 -12.63 -20.21 8.10
C CYS A 73 -11.77 -21.48 8.01
N GLY A 74 -10.77 -21.49 7.14
CA GLY A 74 -9.73 -22.52 7.07
C GLY A 74 -8.47 -22.01 6.43
N THR A 75 -7.33 -22.49 6.94
CA THR A 75 -6.02 -22.23 6.36
C THR A 75 -5.89 -22.91 5.00
N VAL A 76 -5.37 -22.17 4.03
CA VAL A 76 -4.96 -22.71 2.73
C VAL A 76 -3.59 -23.36 2.89
N THR A 77 -3.43 -24.55 2.32
CA THR A 77 -2.24 -25.39 2.45
C THR A 77 -1.53 -25.60 1.12
N HIS A 78 -0.24 -25.91 1.20
CA HIS A 78 0.56 -26.46 0.11
C HIS A 78 1.40 -27.61 0.69
N ASP A 79 1.41 -28.76 0.01
CA ASP A 79 2.01 -30.03 0.45
C ASP A 79 1.73 -30.40 1.92
N GLY A 80 0.49 -30.18 2.37
CA GLY A 80 0.04 -30.51 3.73
C GLY A 80 0.47 -29.50 4.81
N ALA A 81 1.20 -28.45 4.46
CA ALA A 81 1.59 -27.36 5.36
C ALA A 81 0.83 -26.07 5.05
N ALA A 82 0.70 -25.16 6.02
CA ALA A 82 0.10 -23.85 5.79
C ALA A 82 0.89 -23.07 4.72
N LEU A 83 0.18 -22.40 3.81
CA LEU A 83 0.79 -21.50 2.84
C LEU A 83 1.13 -20.18 3.54
N LEU A 84 2.41 -19.82 3.61
CA LEU A 84 2.91 -18.70 4.44
C LEU A 84 3.49 -17.55 3.60
N TYR A 85 3.60 -16.38 4.23
CA TYR A 85 4.35 -15.21 3.73
C TYR A 85 3.82 -14.67 2.40
N CYS A 86 2.50 -14.71 2.24
CA CYS A 86 1.83 -14.25 1.04
C CYS A 86 1.51 -12.77 1.15
N GLU A 87 1.99 -11.99 0.20
CA GLU A 87 1.89 -10.53 0.24
C GLU A 87 0.68 -10.02 -0.54
N ASP A 88 0.37 -10.66 -1.66
CA ASP A 88 -0.72 -10.23 -2.54
C ASP A 88 -1.56 -11.38 -3.11
N ILE A 89 -2.81 -11.06 -3.47
CA ILE A 89 -3.81 -11.99 -4.03
C ILE A 89 -4.53 -11.29 -5.18
N GLU A 90 -4.47 -11.87 -6.37
CA GLU A 90 -5.13 -11.32 -7.56
C GLU A 90 -6.05 -12.36 -8.22
N ALA A 91 -7.24 -11.93 -8.61
CA ALA A 91 -8.20 -12.80 -9.29
C ALA A 91 -7.70 -13.16 -10.69
N ILE A 92 -7.77 -14.43 -11.10
CA ILE A 92 -7.58 -14.79 -12.52
C ILE A 92 -8.91 -14.57 -13.25
N PRO A 93 -9.03 -13.58 -14.16
CA PRO A 93 -10.30 -13.18 -14.76
C PRO A 93 -11.03 -14.34 -15.45
N GLY A 94 -12.35 -14.41 -15.24
CA GLY A 94 -13.19 -15.45 -15.84
C GLY A 94 -13.09 -16.83 -15.20
N THR A 95 -12.35 -16.99 -14.10
CA THR A 95 -12.15 -18.28 -13.43
C THR A 95 -12.56 -18.24 -11.96
N SER A 96 -12.56 -19.39 -11.28
CA SER A 96 -12.67 -19.50 -9.81
C SER A 96 -11.30 -19.62 -9.13
N THR A 97 -10.25 -19.18 -9.79
CA THR A 97 -8.87 -19.28 -9.31
C THR A 97 -8.32 -17.90 -9.01
N VAL A 98 -7.57 -17.80 -7.92
CA VAL A 98 -6.73 -16.65 -7.60
C VAL A 98 -5.27 -17.01 -7.76
N LEU A 99 -4.46 -16.02 -8.11
CA LEU A 99 -3.01 -16.09 -8.04
C LEU A 99 -2.56 -15.46 -6.73
N VAL A 100 -1.66 -16.12 -6.01
CA VAL A 100 -1.14 -15.68 -4.70
C VAL A 100 0.37 -15.54 -4.77
N SER A 101 0.90 -14.39 -4.37
CA SER A 101 2.32 -14.07 -4.37
C SER A 101 2.88 -14.34 -2.98
N CYS A 102 3.76 -15.33 -2.85
CA CYS A 102 4.32 -15.73 -1.57
C CYS A 102 5.84 -15.85 -1.61
N ASP A 103 6.50 -15.43 -0.54
CA ASP A 103 7.96 -15.54 -0.42
C ASP A 103 8.34 -16.22 0.89
N ALA A 104 8.56 -17.54 0.82
CA ALA A 104 8.99 -18.35 1.96
C ALA A 104 10.36 -17.89 2.52
N ASN A 105 11.16 -17.15 1.74
CA ASN A 105 12.45 -16.64 2.17
C ASN A 105 12.37 -15.23 2.79
N ARG A 106 11.17 -14.64 2.91
CA ARG A 106 10.96 -13.32 3.53
C ARG A 106 11.64 -13.12 4.89
N PRO A 107 11.71 -14.12 5.81
CA PRO A 107 12.44 -13.97 7.08
C PRO A 107 13.95 -13.72 6.93
N ARG A 108 14.54 -14.04 5.76
CA ARG A 108 15.97 -13.82 5.44
C ARG A 108 16.18 -12.72 4.39
N TRP A 109 15.14 -12.40 3.62
CA TRP A 109 15.18 -11.43 2.54
C TRP A 109 13.95 -10.52 2.52
N ASN A 110 14.09 -9.31 3.06
CA ASN A 110 13.04 -8.29 3.06
C ASN A 110 13.65 -6.90 2.82
N THR A 111 13.28 -6.29 1.71
CA THR A 111 13.75 -4.97 1.24
C THR A 111 13.17 -3.78 1.99
N VAL A 112 12.11 -3.97 2.77
CA VAL A 112 11.44 -2.92 3.54
C VAL A 112 11.92 -2.95 4.99
N MET A 113 11.67 -4.06 5.71
CA MET A 113 11.94 -4.18 7.14
C MET A 113 13.27 -4.87 7.46
N GLY A 114 13.87 -5.56 6.48
CA GLY A 114 14.98 -6.47 6.71
C GLY A 114 14.56 -7.80 7.35
N PRO A 115 15.50 -8.75 7.48
CA PRO A 115 16.91 -8.65 7.10
C PRO A 115 17.16 -8.79 5.58
N LEU A 116 18.41 -8.60 5.14
CA LEU A 116 18.87 -8.80 3.76
C LEU A 116 20.09 -9.73 3.77
N THR A 117 19.92 -10.92 4.38
CA THR A 117 21.03 -11.83 4.69
C THR A 117 21.32 -12.83 3.58
N ASP A 118 20.28 -13.40 2.97
CA ASP A 118 20.40 -14.43 1.94
C ASP A 118 19.22 -14.31 0.97
N PRO A 119 19.45 -13.98 -0.32
CA PRO A 119 18.39 -13.94 -1.33
C PRO A 119 17.98 -15.33 -1.83
N GLY A 120 18.64 -16.42 -1.45
CA GLY A 120 18.18 -17.77 -1.76
C GLY A 120 17.29 -18.35 -0.65
N PRO A 121 16.25 -19.16 -0.95
CA PRO A 121 15.73 -19.51 -2.28
C PRO A 121 14.75 -18.46 -2.84
N ARG A 122 14.28 -18.70 -4.06
CA ARG A 122 13.17 -17.94 -4.69
C ARG A 122 11.86 -18.12 -3.92
N GLY A 123 11.04 -17.09 -3.93
CA GLY A 123 9.61 -17.19 -3.66
C GLY A 123 8.85 -17.85 -4.82
N THR A 124 7.53 -17.91 -4.69
CA THR A 124 6.66 -18.71 -5.54
C THR A 124 5.32 -18.01 -5.76
N LEU A 125 4.81 -18.09 -6.99
CA LEU A 125 3.42 -17.78 -7.29
C LEU A 125 2.59 -19.06 -7.14
N TYR A 126 1.43 -18.97 -6.50
CA TYR A 126 0.52 -20.11 -6.32
C TYR A 126 -0.82 -19.84 -6.98
N ALA A 127 -1.33 -20.82 -7.72
CA ALA A 127 -2.71 -20.85 -8.17
C ALA A 127 -3.56 -21.55 -7.11
N TYR A 128 -4.66 -20.93 -6.72
CA TYR A 128 -5.56 -21.45 -5.71
C TYR A 128 -7.01 -21.39 -6.17
N SER A 129 -7.69 -22.55 -6.22
CA SER A 129 -9.09 -22.66 -6.62
C SER A 129 -10.02 -22.49 -5.43
N LEU A 130 -10.98 -21.56 -5.54
CA LEU A 130 -11.97 -21.29 -4.48
C LEU A 130 -12.99 -22.42 -4.30
N ASN A 131 -13.21 -23.22 -5.34
CA ASN A 131 -14.24 -24.27 -5.38
C ASN A 131 -13.68 -25.68 -5.09
N GLY A 132 -12.40 -25.78 -4.72
CA GLY A 132 -11.68 -27.04 -4.54
C GLY A 132 -11.35 -27.40 -3.10
N SER A 133 -10.41 -28.32 -2.94
CA SER A 133 -9.70 -28.49 -1.67
C SER A 133 -8.96 -27.20 -1.32
N LYS A 134 -8.71 -26.95 -0.03
CA LYS A 134 -7.91 -25.81 0.45
C LYS A 134 -6.41 -25.98 0.15
N GLN A 135 -6.07 -26.48 -1.05
CA GLN A 135 -4.72 -26.80 -1.50
C GLN A 135 -4.32 -25.88 -2.66
N ALA A 136 -3.26 -25.11 -2.45
CA ALA A 136 -2.64 -24.27 -3.47
C ALA A 136 -1.60 -25.05 -4.28
N VAL A 137 -1.51 -24.73 -5.58
CA VAL A 137 -0.61 -25.37 -6.53
C VAL A 137 0.42 -24.33 -7.00
N PRO A 138 1.73 -24.62 -6.95
CA PRO A 138 2.74 -23.69 -7.44
C PRO A 138 2.60 -23.49 -8.95
N VAL A 139 2.74 -22.25 -9.40
CA VAL A 139 2.75 -21.87 -10.82
C VAL A 139 4.17 -21.98 -11.35
N GLU A 140 4.35 -22.75 -12.42
CA GLU A 140 5.65 -22.88 -13.07
C GLU A 140 6.05 -21.56 -13.76
N LEU A 141 7.29 -21.12 -13.53
CA LEU A 141 7.88 -19.97 -14.22
C LEU A 141 8.70 -20.43 -15.44
N THR A 142 8.03 -20.75 -16.54
CA THR A 142 8.70 -21.24 -17.75
C THR A 142 9.48 -20.12 -18.44
N GLY A 143 10.73 -20.41 -18.82
CA GLY A 143 11.63 -19.45 -19.47
C GLY A 143 12.25 -18.40 -18.54
N TYR A 144 11.93 -18.42 -17.24
CA TYR A 144 12.54 -17.53 -16.27
C TYR A 144 14.02 -17.90 -16.04
N PRO A 145 14.99 -16.98 -16.24
CA PRO A 145 16.42 -17.30 -16.18
C PRO A 145 16.82 -17.87 -14.82
N ARG A 146 17.56 -18.97 -14.75
CA ARG A 146 17.84 -19.75 -13.52
C ARG A 146 18.66 -19.01 -12.47
N GLU A 147 19.44 -18.03 -12.90
CA GLU A 147 20.35 -17.23 -12.11
C GLU A 147 19.68 -15.98 -11.48
N LYS A 148 18.50 -15.58 -11.97
CA LYS A 148 17.77 -14.44 -11.41
C LYS A 148 17.12 -14.77 -10.08
N ASP A 149 17.15 -13.85 -9.12
CA ASP A 149 16.32 -13.99 -7.91
C ASP A 149 14.86 -13.71 -8.23
N PHE A 150 13.96 -14.32 -7.47
CA PHE A 150 12.54 -14.06 -7.57
C PHE A 150 11.95 -13.96 -6.17
N HIS A 151 11.67 -12.75 -5.72
CA HIS A 151 11.04 -12.41 -4.44
C HIS A 151 9.79 -11.59 -4.74
N PRO A 152 8.66 -12.27 -5.04
CA PRO A 152 7.47 -11.61 -5.52
C PRO A 152 6.79 -10.81 -4.40
N LEU A 153 6.23 -9.67 -4.78
CA LEU A 153 5.48 -8.77 -3.91
C LEU A 153 4.11 -8.51 -4.55
N GLY A 154 3.72 -7.24 -4.73
CA GLY A 154 2.47 -6.88 -5.39
C GLY A 154 2.45 -7.30 -6.86
N MET A 155 1.26 -7.68 -7.34
CA MET A 155 1.05 -8.12 -8.70
C MET A 155 -0.28 -7.63 -9.26
N SER A 156 -0.38 -7.56 -10.58
CA SER A 156 -1.66 -7.29 -11.23
C SER A 156 -1.66 -7.88 -12.63
N MET A 157 -2.87 -8.18 -13.12
CA MET A 157 -3.04 -8.77 -14.43
C MET A 157 -4.01 -8.01 -15.32
N PHE A 158 -3.73 -8.04 -16.61
CA PHE A 158 -4.60 -7.50 -17.64
C PHE A 158 -4.96 -8.60 -18.64
N THR A 159 -6.25 -8.84 -18.83
CA THR A 159 -6.74 -9.79 -19.85
C THR A 159 -7.19 -9.02 -21.08
N GLY A 160 -6.47 -9.19 -22.18
CA GLY A 160 -6.80 -8.61 -23.48
C GLY A 160 -7.15 -9.69 -24.50
N SER A 161 -7.33 -9.28 -25.76
CA SER A 161 -7.62 -10.20 -26.87
C SER A 161 -6.50 -11.22 -27.14
N LYS A 162 -5.27 -10.93 -26.71
CA LYS A 162 -4.08 -11.79 -26.88
C LYS A 162 -3.82 -12.72 -25.68
N GLY A 163 -4.68 -12.71 -24.66
CA GLY A 163 -4.51 -13.48 -23.43
C GLY A 163 -4.25 -12.60 -22.20
N THR A 164 -3.81 -13.25 -21.12
CA THR A 164 -3.60 -12.62 -19.81
C THR A 164 -2.14 -12.28 -19.59
N ARG A 165 -1.86 -10.99 -19.47
CA ARG A 165 -0.54 -10.44 -19.13
C ARG A 165 -0.48 -10.24 -17.61
N LEU A 166 0.54 -10.81 -16.97
CA LEU A 166 0.82 -10.69 -15.55
C LEU A 166 2.06 -9.83 -15.32
N PHE A 167 1.96 -8.88 -14.39
CA PHE A 167 3.06 -8.04 -13.92
C PHE A 167 3.29 -8.34 -12.44
N VAL A 168 4.54 -8.62 -12.06
CA VAL A 168 4.90 -9.00 -10.68
C VAL A 168 6.08 -8.15 -10.22
N VAL A 169 5.92 -7.42 -9.11
CA VAL A 169 7.07 -6.79 -8.44
C VAL A 169 8.02 -7.87 -7.95
N ASN A 170 9.30 -7.72 -8.25
CA ASN A 170 10.35 -8.64 -7.80
C ASN A 170 11.46 -7.87 -7.07
N HIS A 171 11.74 -8.27 -5.84
CA HIS A 171 12.77 -7.70 -4.99
C HIS A 171 14.11 -8.43 -5.11
N ALA A 172 14.67 -8.53 -6.32
CA ALA A 172 15.93 -9.20 -6.57
C ALA A 172 17.14 -8.55 -5.85
N ARG A 173 18.26 -9.28 -5.73
CA ARG A 173 19.43 -8.86 -4.92
C ARG A 173 20.01 -7.51 -5.32
N ASP A 174 20.17 -7.27 -6.62
CA ASP A 174 20.91 -6.11 -7.13
C ASP A 174 20.01 -4.88 -7.26
N ARG A 175 18.78 -5.06 -7.73
CA ARG A 175 17.76 -4.01 -7.88
C ARG A 175 16.37 -4.65 -7.94
N SER A 176 15.34 -3.85 -7.67
CA SER A 176 13.98 -4.32 -7.84
C SER A 176 13.62 -4.24 -9.32
N THR A 177 12.79 -5.17 -9.78
CA THR A 177 12.28 -5.24 -11.16
C THR A 177 10.77 -5.38 -11.12
N VAL A 178 10.14 -5.20 -12.28
CA VAL A 178 8.81 -5.77 -12.54
C VAL A 178 8.99 -6.87 -13.57
N GLU A 179 8.67 -8.09 -13.19
CA GLU A 179 8.71 -9.27 -14.05
C GLU A 179 7.41 -9.37 -14.84
N VAL A 180 7.52 -9.58 -16.15
CA VAL A 180 6.39 -9.65 -17.08
C VAL A 180 6.23 -11.07 -17.57
N PHE A 181 5.03 -11.63 -17.39
CA PHE A 181 4.69 -12.98 -17.82
C PHE A 181 3.42 -13.01 -18.67
N ASP A 182 3.32 -13.97 -19.57
CA ASP A 182 2.04 -14.39 -20.13
C ASP A 182 1.51 -15.58 -19.30
N LEU A 183 0.35 -15.40 -18.68
CA LEU A 183 -0.29 -16.41 -17.83
C LEU A 183 -1.21 -17.28 -18.68
N VAL A 184 -0.94 -18.59 -18.68
CA VAL A 184 -1.67 -19.57 -19.49
C VAL A 184 -2.09 -20.77 -18.65
N LEU A 185 -3.26 -21.33 -18.97
CA LEU A 185 -3.71 -22.60 -18.42
C LEU A 185 -3.27 -23.72 -19.37
N GLU A 186 -2.38 -24.60 -18.90
CA GLU A 186 -1.96 -25.80 -19.61
C GLU A 186 -2.58 -27.06 -18.98
N LYS A 187 -2.27 -28.25 -19.53
CA LYS A 187 -2.87 -29.52 -19.08
C LYS A 187 -2.61 -29.81 -17.59
N GLU A 188 -1.40 -29.49 -17.12
CA GLU A 188 -0.96 -29.77 -15.75
C GLU A 188 -1.26 -28.62 -14.76
N GLY A 189 -1.81 -27.49 -15.24
CA GLY A 189 -2.14 -26.34 -14.41
C GLY A 189 -1.72 -25.00 -15.01
N TRP A 190 -1.72 -23.98 -14.17
CA TRP A 190 -1.33 -22.63 -14.57
C TRP A 190 0.19 -22.51 -14.72
N VAL A 191 0.62 -21.86 -15.80
CA VAL A 191 2.02 -21.59 -16.13
C VAL A 191 2.19 -20.10 -16.41
N ALA A 192 3.25 -19.50 -15.87
CA ALA A 192 3.65 -18.12 -16.14
C ALA A 192 4.87 -18.12 -17.06
N LYS A 193 4.65 -17.83 -18.35
CA LYS A 193 5.72 -17.79 -19.37
C LYS A 193 6.43 -16.44 -19.32
N TRP A 194 7.70 -16.43 -18.95
CA TRP A 194 8.46 -15.19 -18.80
C TRP A 194 8.66 -14.49 -20.14
N VAL A 195 8.39 -13.18 -20.18
CA VAL A 195 8.53 -12.34 -21.35
C VAL A 195 9.77 -11.46 -21.25
N ARG A 196 9.89 -10.72 -20.13
CA ARG A 196 11.02 -9.83 -19.82
C ARG A 196 10.92 -9.29 -18.40
N ASP A 197 12.00 -8.70 -17.92
CA ASP A 197 12.00 -7.81 -16.76
C ASP A 197 11.95 -6.33 -17.18
N VAL A 198 11.42 -5.50 -16.29
CA VAL A 198 11.35 -4.05 -16.42
C VAL A 198 12.17 -3.42 -15.31
N VAL A 199 13.05 -2.48 -15.68
CA VAL A 199 13.84 -1.67 -14.77
C VAL A 199 13.73 -0.22 -15.18
N HIS A 200 13.35 0.66 -14.26
CA HIS A 200 13.34 2.09 -14.50
C HIS A 200 13.54 2.87 -13.20
N VAL A 201 14.29 3.98 -13.26
CA VAL A 201 14.72 4.73 -12.05
C VAL A 201 13.58 5.24 -11.20
N VAL A 202 12.45 5.63 -11.79
CA VAL A 202 11.27 6.06 -11.03
C VAL A 202 10.18 5.01 -10.92
N ALA A 203 10.25 3.89 -11.63
CA ALA A 203 9.21 2.86 -11.55
C ALA A 203 9.60 1.71 -10.63
N THR A 204 10.89 1.38 -10.56
CA THR A 204 11.41 0.18 -9.90
C THR A 204 12.52 0.48 -8.88
N HIS A 205 12.53 1.68 -8.30
CA HIS A 205 13.46 2.02 -7.21
C HIS A 205 13.10 1.28 -5.93
N THR A 206 11.85 1.41 -5.50
CA THR A 206 11.25 0.76 -4.32
C THR A 206 9.82 0.31 -4.62
N PRO A 207 9.60 -0.44 -5.73
CA PRO A 207 8.28 -0.78 -6.21
C PRO A 207 7.57 -1.63 -5.17
N ASN A 208 6.28 -1.41 -4.97
CA ASN A 208 5.51 -2.15 -3.97
C ASN A 208 4.32 -2.89 -4.60
N SER A 209 3.34 -2.15 -5.11
CA SER A 209 2.12 -2.70 -5.70
C SER A 209 1.89 -2.15 -7.12
N ILE A 210 1.19 -2.92 -7.95
CA ILE A 210 0.94 -2.64 -9.36
C ILE A 210 -0.56 -2.64 -9.63
N HIS A 211 -1.01 -1.75 -10.53
CA HIS A 211 -2.30 -1.91 -11.19
C HIS A 211 -2.11 -1.92 -12.71
N ALA A 212 -2.48 -3.03 -13.36
CA ALA A 212 -2.32 -3.20 -14.79
C ALA A 212 -3.40 -2.42 -15.56
N LEU A 213 -2.99 -1.65 -16.58
CA LEU A 213 -3.88 -0.82 -17.40
C LEU A 213 -4.11 -1.41 -18.79
N SER A 214 -3.10 -2.10 -19.32
CA SER A 214 -3.15 -2.83 -20.58
C SER A 214 -2.11 -3.96 -20.57
N SER A 215 -1.98 -4.70 -21.67
CA SER A 215 -0.91 -5.70 -21.84
C SER A 215 0.50 -5.08 -21.90
N THR A 216 0.61 -3.76 -22.04
CA THR A 216 1.88 -3.03 -22.20
C THR A 216 1.97 -1.80 -21.31
N SER A 217 1.07 -1.59 -20.36
CA SER A 217 1.12 -0.43 -19.48
C SER A 217 0.53 -0.72 -18.11
N PHE A 218 1.11 -0.10 -17.08
CA PHE A 218 0.66 -0.24 -15.71
C PHE A 218 1.03 1.00 -14.88
N VAL A 219 0.46 1.11 -13.67
CA VAL A 219 0.93 2.04 -12.64
C VAL A 219 1.52 1.25 -11.48
N VAL A 220 2.55 1.80 -10.85
CA VAL A 220 3.29 1.16 -9.75
C VAL A 220 3.59 2.16 -8.65
N THR A 221 3.39 1.75 -7.41
CA THR A 221 3.80 2.53 -6.23
C THR A 221 5.26 2.31 -5.93
N ASN A 222 5.95 3.36 -5.49
CA ASN A 222 7.30 3.29 -4.94
C ASN A 222 7.22 3.77 -3.48
N ASP A 223 7.48 2.86 -2.55
CA ASP A 223 7.13 3.05 -1.15
C ASP A 223 8.07 4.01 -0.41
N HIS A 224 9.36 4.04 -0.77
CA HIS A 224 10.37 4.89 -0.12
C HIS A 224 11.29 5.61 -1.10
N LEU A 225 11.75 6.80 -0.72
CA LEU A 225 12.91 7.42 -1.35
C LEU A 225 14.21 6.75 -0.89
N PHE A 226 14.35 6.50 0.41
CA PHE A 226 15.52 5.81 0.94
C PHE A 226 15.32 4.30 0.90
N ALA A 227 15.94 3.65 -0.09
CA ALA A 227 15.87 2.21 -0.25
C ALA A 227 16.82 1.51 0.75
N ARG A 228 16.27 0.70 1.67
CA ARG A 228 17.07 -0.12 2.60
C ARG A 228 18.07 -1.02 1.84
N ARG A 229 17.63 -1.59 0.72
CA ARG A 229 18.46 -2.28 -0.27
C ARG A 229 18.74 -1.30 -1.42
N PRO A 230 19.77 -0.45 -1.32
CA PRO A 230 20.06 0.49 -2.40
C PRO A 230 20.47 -0.29 -3.66
N GLY A 231 19.98 0.18 -4.80
CA GLY A 231 20.44 -0.30 -6.10
C GLY A 231 21.85 0.19 -6.44
N PRO A 232 22.35 -0.09 -7.65
CA PRO A 232 23.66 0.37 -8.08
C PRO A 232 23.75 1.91 -8.13
N LEU A 233 24.95 2.45 -7.91
CA LEU A 233 25.20 3.89 -7.84
C LEU A 233 24.63 4.67 -9.01
N ALA A 234 24.78 4.16 -10.24
CA ALA A 234 24.23 4.79 -11.44
C ALA A 234 22.71 4.94 -11.39
N HIS A 235 21.99 3.94 -10.87
CA HIS A 235 20.54 3.98 -10.72
C HIS A 235 20.12 5.05 -9.70
N THR A 236 20.78 5.10 -8.54
CA THR A 236 20.50 6.12 -7.52
C THR A 236 20.82 7.53 -8.02
N LEU A 237 21.93 7.72 -8.73
CA LEU A 237 22.27 9.02 -9.33
C LEU A 237 21.21 9.46 -10.35
N ALA A 238 20.84 8.57 -11.27
CA ALA A 238 19.84 8.86 -12.29
C ALA A 238 18.45 9.16 -11.68
N LEU A 239 18.07 8.46 -10.59
CA LEU A 239 16.88 8.80 -9.82
C LEU A 239 16.97 10.22 -9.24
N LEU A 240 18.06 10.55 -8.55
CA LEU A 240 18.22 11.88 -7.95
C LEU A 240 18.17 12.98 -9.01
N HIS A 241 18.80 12.76 -10.17
CA HIS A 241 18.66 13.66 -11.31
C HIS A 241 17.20 13.81 -11.73
N HIS A 242 16.50 12.70 -11.98
CA HIS A 242 15.10 12.74 -12.39
C HIS A 242 14.21 13.48 -11.38
N LEU A 243 14.47 13.32 -10.07
CA LEU A 243 13.68 13.95 -9.03
C LEU A 243 13.92 15.46 -8.90
N PHE A 244 15.17 15.94 -9.10
CA PHE A 244 15.57 17.31 -8.78
C PHE A 244 15.92 18.18 -9.99
N LEU A 245 16.48 17.60 -11.06
CA LEU A 245 17.07 18.32 -12.20
C LEU A 245 16.46 17.93 -13.55
N GLY A 246 15.57 16.93 -13.60
CA GLY A 246 15.00 16.38 -14.84
C GLY A 246 15.75 15.13 -15.34
N PRO A 247 15.47 14.66 -16.56
CA PRO A 247 16.11 13.46 -17.13
C PRO A 247 17.63 13.50 -17.01
N TYR A 248 18.22 12.36 -16.66
CA TYR A 248 19.67 12.24 -16.53
C TYR A 248 20.34 12.33 -17.91
N ASP A 249 21.33 13.22 -18.02
CA ASP A 249 22.18 13.36 -19.19
C ASP A 249 23.62 13.03 -18.75
N GLU A 250 24.18 11.96 -19.31
CA GLU A 250 25.53 11.49 -18.99
C GLU A 250 26.62 12.53 -19.32
N CYS A 251 26.35 13.46 -20.25
CA CYS A 251 27.28 14.52 -20.61
C CYS A 251 27.20 15.74 -19.68
N ARG A 252 26.22 15.78 -18.77
CA ARG A 252 26.05 16.90 -17.83
C ARG A 252 27.07 16.83 -16.70
N SER A 253 28.05 17.72 -16.72
CA SER A 253 29.11 17.80 -15.70
C SER A 253 29.09 19.12 -14.93
N ASP A 254 27.95 19.49 -14.35
CA ASP A 254 27.82 20.69 -13.51
C ASP A 254 28.01 20.38 -12.02
N VAL A 255 28.19 21.43 -11.21
CA VAL A 255 28.40 21.32 -9.75
C VAL A 255 27.22 20.62 -9.08
N LEU A 256 26.00 20.79 -9.59
CA LEU A 256 24.81 20.12 -9.09
C LEU A 256 24.89 18.61 -9.32
N THR A 257 25.28 18.18 -10.52
CA THR A 257 25.48 16.76 -10.88
C THR A 257 26.57 16.13 -10.03
N TRP A 258 27.69 16.83 -9.83
CA TRP A 258 28.74 16.38 -8.92
C TRP A 258 28.23 16.23 -7.47
N THR A 259 27.38 17.16 -7.02
CA THR A 259 26.77 17.12 -5.67
C THR A 259 25.83 15.92 -5.55
N LEU A 260 24.96 15.68 -6.54
CA LEU A 260 24.07 14.52 -6.58
C LEU A 260 24.85 13.20 -6.60
N LEU A 261 26.01 13.14 -7.25
CA LEU A 261 26.90 11.98 -7.19
C LEU A 261 27.44 11.72 -5.79
N GLN A 262 27.84 12.76 -5.04
CA GLN A 262 28.27 12.57 -3.65
C GLN A 262 27.11 12.08 -2.77
N VAL A 263 25.92 12.66 -2.94
CA VAL A 263 24.71 12.20 -2.25
C VAL A 263 24.40 10.75 -2.61
N ALA A 264 24.43 10.38 -3.89
CA ALA A 264 24.19 9.01 -4.35
C ALA A 264 25.17 8.01 -3.71
N LYS A 265 26.47 8.35 -3.61
CA LYS A 265 27.46 7.51 -2.92
C LYS A 265 27.08 7.26 -1.46
N VAL A 266 26.63 8.30 -0.75
CA VAL A 266 26.14 8.16 0.64
C VAL A 266 24.90 7.29 0.70
N LEU A 267 23.92 7.50 -0.19
CA LEU A 267 22.66 6.75 -0.21
C LEU A 267 22.83 5.30 -0.65
N THR A 268 23.89 4.96 -1.38
CA THR A 268 24.21 3.56 -1.74
C THR A 268 24.97 2.80 -0.64
N HIS A 269 25.44 3.49 0.41
CA HIS A 269 26.04 2.81 1.55
C HIS A 269 24.95 2.09 2.37
N ARG A 270 24.93 0.75 2.34
CA ARG A 270 23.87 -0.10 2.92
C ARG A 270 23.48 0.28 4.35
N GLY A 271 24.44 0.54 5.22
CA GLY A 271 24.17 0.91 6.62
C GLY A 271 23.49 2.27 6.76
N VAL A 272 23.82 3.24 5.90
CA VAL A 272 23.20 4.57 5.90
C VAL A 272 21.81 4.47 5.30
N ALA A 273 21.69 3.80 4.14
CA ALA A 273 20.42 3.59 3.44
C ALA A 273 19.39 2.91 4.35
N ALA A 274 19.78 1.85 5.07
CA ALA A 274 18.90 1.16 6.01
C ALA A 274 18.44 2.04 7.17
N ARG A 275 19.29 2.94 7.69
CA ARG A 275 18.91 3.89 8.74
C ARG A 275 18.01 4.99 8.24
N LEU A 276 18.27 5.53 7.06
CA LEU A 276 17.43 6.54 6.43
C LEU A 276 16.04 5.98 6.08
N ALA A 277 15.98 4.75 5.56
CA ALA A 277 14.71 4.05 5.33
C ALA A 277 13.91 3.91 6.64
N GLN A 278 14.56 3.49 7.74
CA GLN A 278 13.92 3.43 9.05
C GLN A 278 13.40 4.79 9.53
N ILE A 279 14.17 5.86 9.34
CA ILE A 279 13.78 7.22 9.70
C ILE A 279 12.57 7.66 8.87
N GLU A 280 12.58 7.40 7.56
CA GLU A 280 11.47 7.70 6.65
C GLU A 280 10.17 7.01 7.10
N THR A 281 10.24 5.71 7.42
CA THR A 281 9.09 4.95 7.92
C THR A 281 8.62 5.46 9.29
N LEU A 282 9.53 5.66 10.26
CA LEU A 282 9.20 6.03 11.64
C LEU A 282 8.76 7.48 11.79
N LEU A 283 9.19 8.38 10.92
CA LEU A 283 8.71 9.76 10.92
C LEU A 283 7.50 9.96 10.00
N GLY A 284 7.11 8.93 9.24
CA GLY A 284 6.01 9.00 8.27
C GLY A 284 6.26 10.06 7.19
N LEU A 285 7.51 10.18 6.73
CA LEU A 285 7.86 11.19 5.74
C LEU A 285 7.16 10.87 4.40
N PRO A 286 6.50 11.84 3.75
CA PRO A 286 5.74 11.63 2.53
C PRO A 286 6.66 11.62 1.30
N LEU A 287 7.59 10.67 1.23
CA LEU A 287 8.60 10.63 0.16
C LEU A 287 8.31 9.58 -0.93
N GLY A 288 7.27 8.75 -0.77
CA GLY A 288 6.81 7.79 -1.77
C GLY A 288 6.01 8.45 -2.91
N TRP A 289 5.84 7.70 -4.00
CA TRP A 289 5.20 8.18 -5.24
C TRP A 289 4.53 7.05 -6.03
N VAL A 290 3.78 7.44 -7.06
CA VAL A 290 3.21 6.54 -8.08
C VAL A 290 3.83 6.86 -9.43
N SER A 291 4.21 5.84 -10.18
CA SER A 291 4.71 5.97 -11.55
C SER A 291 3.80 5.25 -12.54
N PHE A 292 3.56 5.88 -13.68
CA PHE A 292 3.04 5.23 -14.88
C PHE A 292 4.19 4.60 -15.66
N VAL A 293 3.95 3.44 -16.25
CA VAL A 293 4.90 2.73 -17.10
C VAL A 293 4.23 2.36 -18.42
N ASP A 294 4.89 2.68 -19.52
CA ASP A 294 4.53 2.28 -20.89
C ASP A 294 5.65 1.39 -21.45
N LEU A 295 5.25 0.30 -22.09
CA LEU A 295 6.12 -0.72 -22.65
C LEU A 295 5.80 -1.01 -24.12
N THR A 296 5.14 -0.08 -24.81
CA THR A 296 4.82 -0.19 -26.24
C THR A 296 6.07 -0.19 -27.12
N THR A 297 7.11 0.54 -26.72
CA THR A 297 8.42 0.58 -27.36
C THR A 297 9.49 0.11 -26.37
N ASP A 298 10.29 1.05 -25.84
CA ASP A 298 11.15 0.83 -24.68
C ASP A 298 10.37 1.07 -23.38
N VAL A 299 11.03 0.82 -22.25
CA VAL A 299 10.49 1.13 -20.93
C VAL A 299 10.47 2.65 -20.73
N ASP A 300 9.32 3.29 -20.95
CA ASP A 300 9.07 4.67 -20.56
C ASP A 300 8.33 4.71 -19.22
N ALA A 301 8.72 5.61 -18.32
CA ALA A 301 7.98 5.82 -17.09
C ALA A 301 8.08 7.24 -16.56
N ARG A 302 6.97 7.69 -15.98
CA ARG A 302 6.83 9.03 -15.40
C ARG A 302 6.08 9.00 -14.08
N ILE A 303 6.43 9.92 -13.20
CA ILE A 303 5.78 10.05 -11.91
C ILE A 303 4.42 10.72 -12.08
N LEU A 304 3.36 10.04 -11.64
CA LEU A 304 1.98 10.53 -11.66
C LEU A 304 1.61 11.30 -10.40
N ALA A 305 2.04 10.83 -9.23
CA ALA A 305 1.73 11.47 -7.95
C ALA A 305 2.94 11.34 -7.00
N ARG A 306 3.21 12.37 -6.20
CA ARG A 306 4.28 12.37 -5.18
C ARG A 306 3.70 12.80 -3.84
N GLY A 307 4.47 12.65 -2.77
CA GLY A 307 4.04 13.11 -1.45
C GLY A 307 3.19 12.08 -0.71
N ILE A 308 3.36 10.79 -1.01
CA ILE A 308 2.59 9.72 -0.41
C ILE A 308 3.45 9.06 0.67
N PRO A 309 3.03 9.11 1.95
CA PRO A 309 3.78 8.51 3.05
C PRO A 309 3.64 6.99 3.00
N PHE A 310 4.70 6.34 2.50
CA PHE A 310 4.77 4.90 2.23
C PHE A 310 3.66 4.47 1.25
N ALA A 311 3.88 4.73 -0.04
CA ALA A 311 2.96 4.34 -1.11
C ALA A 311 3.00 2.82 -1.31
N ASN A 312 1.91 2.13 -0.96
CA ASN A 312 1.87 0.67 -0.85
C ASN A 312 0.89 0.10 -1.88
N GLY A 313 -0.21 -0.54 -1.49
CA GLY A 313 -1.29 -0.99 -2.37
C GLY A 313 -1.84 0.07 -3.32
N ILE A 314 -2.18 -0.33 -4.54
CA ILE A 314 -2.76 0.56 -5.57
C ILE A 314 -3.84 -0.15 -6.37
N THR A 315 -4.93 0.56 -6.66
CA THR A 315 -5.98 0.06 -7.56
C THR A 315 -6.75 1.20 -8.22
N LEU A 316 -7.43 0.92 -9.33
CA LEU A 316 -8.31 1.87 -10.00
C LEU A 316 -9.76 1.54 -9.68
N THR A 317 -10.50 2.48 -9.10
CA THR A 317 -11.92 2.32 -8.81
C THR A 317 -12.77 2.42 -10.08
N PRO A 318 -14.00 1.87 -10.09
CA PRO A 318 -14.89 1.94 -11.26
C PRO A 318 -15.22 3.36 -11.72
N ASP A 319 -15.18 4.36 -10.83
CA ASP A 319 -15.38 5.78 -11.12
C ASP A 319 -14.08 6.51 -11.52
N ASN A 320 -13.08 5.77 -12.02
CA ASN A 320 -11.79 6.29 -12.50
C ASN A 320 -11.00 7.10 -11.46
N LYS A 321 -11.01 6.66 -10.20
CA LYS A 321 -10.09 7.20 -9.19
C LYS A 321 -8.98 6.21 -8.94
N LEU A 322 -7.75 6.70 -9.00
CA LEU A 322 -6.59 5.92 -8.57
C LEU A 322 -6.54 5.98 -7.04
N ALA A 323 -6.81 4.85 -6.40
CA ALA A 323 -6.73 4.68 -4.96
C ALA A 323 -5.33 4.16 -4.60
N VAL A 324 -4.65 4.86 -3.71
CA VAL A 324 -3.30 4.52 -3.26
C VAL A 324 -3.26 4.43 -1.75
N ALA A 325 -2.78 3.31 -1.21
CA ALA A 325 -2.56 3.14 0.21
C ALA A 325 -1.41 4.03 0.68
N ALA A 326 -1.64 4.75 1.78
CA ALA A 326 -0.64 5.51 2.50
C ALA A 326 -0.42 4.83 3.86
N THR A 327 0.60 3.98 3.97
CA THR A 327 0.77 3.10 5.13
C THR A 327 1.15 3.87 6.39
N THR A 328 2.12 4.81 6.29
CA THR A 328 2.64 5.53 7.46
C THR A 328 1.80 6.75 7.85
N TYR A 329 0.87 7.18 7.00
CA TYR A 329 -0.24 8.08 7.36
C TYR A 329 -1.58 7.39 7.04
N PRO A 330 -2.06 6.52 7.94
CA PRO A 330 -2.88 5.37 7.57
C PRO A 330 -4.18 5.76 6.91
N GLY A 331 -4.32 5.37 5.65
CA GLY A 331 -5.49 5.65 4.84
C GLY A 331 -5.27 5.40 3.37
N ILE A 332 -6.24 5.86 2.58
CA ILE A 332 -6.28 5.74 1.12
C ILE A 332 -6.36 7.15 0.53
N TYR A 333 -5.47 7.43 -0.41
CA TYR A 333 -5.41 8.69 -1.13
C TYR A 333 -6.02 8.45 -2.51
N PHE A 334 -7.08 9.18 -2.83
CA PHE A 334 -7.79 9.08 -4.10
C PHE A 334 -7.36 10.21 -5.02
N TYR A 335 -6.94 9.86 -6.22
CA TYR A 335 -6.57 10.81 -7.28
C TYR A 335 -7.52 10.66 -8.45
N SER A 336 -7.97 11.77 -9.03
CA SER A 336 -8.74 11.71 -10.28
C SER A 336 -7.83 11.18 -11.37
N TYR A 337 -8.19 10.04 -11.96
CA TYR A 337 -7.39 9.40 -12.98
C TYR A 337 -8.08 9.50 -14.33
N SER A 338 -7.30 9.75 -15.36
CA SER A 338 -7.74 9.66 -16.74
C SER A 338 -6.66 8.91 -17.52
N PRO A 339 -7.03 7.99 -18.42
CA PRO A 339 -6.06 7.21 -19.18
C PRO A 339 -5.01 8.14 -19.82
N PRO A 340 -3.71 7.86 -19.63
CA PRO A 340 -2.63 8.76 -20.01
C PRO A 340 -2.37 8.74 -21.52
N HIS A 341 -3.33 9.17 -22.32
CA HIS A 341 -3.13 9.42 -23.76
C HIS A 341 -2.85 10.89 -24.10
N SER A 342 -2.92 11.84 -23.15
CA SER A 342 -2.79 13.25 -23.53
C SER A 342 -2.32 14.26 -22.48
N SER A 343 -1.98 13.91 -21.23
CA SER A 343 -1.42 14.92 -20.31
C SER A 343 -0.22 14.43 -19.50
N SER A 344 0.79 15.30 -19.47
CA SER A 344 2.03 15.22 -18.69
C SER A 344 1.86 15.75 -17.27
N SER A 345 0.65 16.12 -16.88
CA SER A 345 0.39 16.77 -15.59
C SER A 345 0.34 15.73 -14.46
N PRO A 346 0.96 16.01 -13.31
CA PRO A 346 0.76 15.21 -12.11
C PRO A 346 -0.72 15.09 -11.75
N LEU A 347 -1.13 13.93 -11.25
CA LEU A 347 -2.49 13.70 -10.76
C LEU A 347 -2.76 14.58 -9.54
N HIS A 348 -3.96 15.15 -9.50
CA HIS A 348 -4.42 15.92 -8.36
C HIS A 348 -5.08 15.02 -7.33
N LEU A 349 -4.71 15.20 -6.07
CA LEU A 349 -5.36 14.54 -4.94
C LEU A 349 -6.81 15.03 -4.86
N HIS A 350 -7.76 14.11 -4.99
CA HIS A 350 -9.19 14.37 -4.90
C HIS A 350 -9.67 14.31 -3.45
N SER A 351 -9.34 13.23 -2.72
CA SER A 351 -9.76 13.06 -1.33
C SER A 351 -8.88 12.05 -0.58
N LYS A 352 -9.00 12.02 0.75
CA LYS A 352 -8.36 11.03 1.62
C LYS A 352 -9.43 10.30 2.44
N LEU A 353 -9.22 9.02 2.71
CA LEU A 353 -9.98 8.22 3.66
C LEU A 353 -9.01 7.62 4.67
N HIS A 354 -9.02 8.09 5.92
CA HIS A 354 -8.18 7.51 6.96
C HIS A 354 -8.78 6.22 7.49
N LEU A 355 -7.92 5.28 7.83
CA LEU A 355 -8.28 3.97 8.36
C LEU A 355 -7.55 3.74 9.69
N PRO A 356 -8.07 2.88 10.58
CA PRO A 356 -7.52 2.68 11.91
C PRO A 356 -6.30 1.75 11.94
N PHE A 357 -5.80 1.37 10.77
CA PHE A 357 -4.66 0.47 10.58
C PHE A 357 -3.79 0.93 9.43
N ARG A 358 -2.54 0.43 9.41
CA ARG A 358 -1.54 0.68 8.38
C ARG A 358 -1.95 -0.12 7.14
N VAL A 359 -2.48 0.56 6.14
CA VAL A 359 -2.97 -0.08 4.91
C VAL A 359 -1.78 -0.60 4.12
N ASP A 360 -1.76 -1.90 3.87
CA ASP A 360 -0.77 -2.56 3.03
C ASP A 360 -1.32 -2.65 1.62
N ASN A 361 -2.22 -3.59 1.32
CA ASN A 361 -2.79 -3.75 -0.02
C ASN A 361 -4.24 -3.24 -0.17
N LEU A 362 -4.56 -2.92 -1.43
CA LEU A 362 -5.87 -2.53 -1.93
C LEU A 362 -6.28 -3.45 -3.06
N ALA A 363 -7.53 -3.91 -3.05
CA ALA A 363 -8.08 -4.74 -4.12
C ALA A 363 -9.53 -4.35 -4.42
N LEU A 364 -10.01 -4.61 -5.63
CA LEU A 364 -11.44 -4.55 -5.93
C LEU A 364 -12.02 -5.96 -5.83
N SER A 365 -13.20 -6.09 -5.22
CA SER A 365 -13.90 -7.37 -5.23
C SER A 365 -14.26 -7.82 -6.66
N VAL A 366 -14.43 -9.14 -6.81
CA VAL A 366 -15.06 -9.71 -8.00
C VAL A 366 -16.51 -9.21 -8.06
N PRO A 367 -16.98 -8.72 -9.22
CA PRO A 367 -18.34 -8.23 -9.33
C PRO A 367 -19.33 -9.39 -9.18
N PRO A 368 -20.51 -9.17 -8.60
CA PRO A 368 -21.59 -10.15 -8.63
C PRO A 368 -22.02 -10.44 -10.08
N ARG A 369 -22.59 -11.64 -10.32
CA ARG A 369 -23.12 -12.01 -11.66
C ARG A 369 -24.24 -11.08 -12.13
N SER A 370 -25.11 -10.68 -11.21
CA SER A 370 -26.10 -9.64 -11.44
C SER A 370 -25.45 -8.32 -11.03
N ALA A 371 -25.08 -7.50 -12.03
CA ALA A 371 -24.53 -6.17 -11.75
C ALA A 371 -25.50 -5.38 -10.87
N GLY A 372 -24.98 -4.82 -9.77
CA GLY A 372 -25.76 -3.89 -8.96
C GLY A 372 -26.07 -2.63 -9.77
N ASP A 373 -27.19 -1.98 -9.47
CA ASP A 373 -27.56 -0.68 -10.05
C ASP A 373 -26.69 0.49 -9.52
N ASP A 374 -25.73 0.21 -8.63
CA ASP A 374 -24.82 1.19 -8.06
C ASP A 374 -23.68 1.59 -9.02
N ALA A 375 -23.09 2.75 -8.76
CA ALA A 375 -22.03 3.32 -9.60
C ALA A 375 -20.77 2.44 -9.70
N TRP A 376 -20.60 1.46 -8.82
CA TRP A 376 -19.46 0.54 -8.80
C TRP A 376 -19.84 -0.87 -9.32
N GLY A 377 -21.07 -1.06 -9.80
CA GLY A 377 -21.57 -2.32 -10.33
C GLY A 377 -21.57 -3.45 -9.29
N GLY A 378 -21.79 -3.11 -8.02
CA GLY A 378 -21.75 -4.06 -6.90
C GLY A 378 -20.34 -4.43 -6.45
N ARG A 379 -19.29 -3.76 -6.95
CA ARG A 379 -17.92 -3.95 -6.46
C ARG A 379 -17.70 -3.16 -5.19
N VAL A 380 -16.81 -3.66 -4.34
CA VAL A 380 -16.34 -2.99 -3.14
C VAL A 380 -14.83 -2.85 -3.18
N LEU A 381 -14.31 -1.75 -2.64
CA LEU A 381 -12.88 -1.55 -2.44
C LEU A 381 -12.48 -2.23 -1.14
N LEU A 382 -11.55 -3.17 -1.22
CA LEU A 382 -10.98 -3.87 -0.07
C LEU A 382 -9.70 -3.15 0.35
N ALA A 383 -9.54 -2.96 1.65
CA ALA A 383 -8.30 -2.45 2.24
C ALA A 383 -7.89 -3.34 3.41
N THR A 384 -6.63 -3.74 3.44
CA THR A 384 -6.09 -4.67 4.44
C THR A 384 -4.77 -4.18 4.99
N GLY A 385 -4.49 -4.51 6.23
CA GLY A 385 -3.20 -4.21 6.82
C GLY A 385 -3.18 -4.47 8.31
N HIS A 386 -2.24 -3.83 9.01
CA HIS A 386 -1.98 -4.12 10.41
C HIS A 386 -2.23 -2.91 11.34
N PRO A 387 -3.00 -3.07 12.42
CA PRO A 387 -3.30 -1.97 13.34
C PRO A 387 -2.13 -1.56 14.24
N ALA A 388 -1.13 -2.44 14.45
CA ALA A 388 -0.03 -2.19 15.39
C ALA A 388 1.36 -2.28 14.70
N PRO A 389 1.89 -1.19 14.11
CA PRO A 389 3.14 -1.20 13.35
C PRO A 389 4.36 -1.64 14.17
N LEU A 390 4.45 -1.26 15.45
CA LEU A 390 5.58 -1.66 16.30
C LEU A 390 5.58 -3.17 16.58
N LYS A 391 4.39 -3.78 16.72
CA LYS A 391 4.26 -5.24 16.84
C LYS A 391 4.67 -5.93 15.54
N LEU A 392 4.32 -5.37 14.38
CA LEU A 392 4.77 -5.92 13.10
C LEU A 392 6.29 -5.85 12.96
N MET A 393 6.92 -4.72 13.30
CA MET A 393 8.38 -4.61 13.29
C MET A 393 9.07 -5.58 14.26
N ALA A 394 8.42 -5.95 15.36
CA ALA A 394 8.91 -6.99 16.26
C ALA A 394 8.72 -8.39 15.67
N MET A 395 7.58 -8.66 15.03
CA MET A 395 7.27 -9.91 14.32
C MET A 395 8.22 -10.16 13.15
N SER A 396 8.57 -9.12 12.38
CA SER A 396 9.51 -9.26 11.25
C SER A 396 10.92 -9.67 11.67
N ARG A 397 11.31 -9.38 12.92
CA ARG A 397 12.61 -9.77 13.50
C ARG A 397 12.54 -11.13 14.18
N ASN A 398 11.39 -11.46 14.76
CA ASN A 398 11.12 -12.73 15.40
C ASN A 398 9.63 -13.06 15.29
N VAL A 399 9.31 -14.04 14.45
CA VAL A 399 7.93 -14.46 14.12
C VAL A 399 7.13 -15.03 15.30
N THR A 400 7.78 -15.31 16.43
CA THR A 400 7.05 -15.65 17.68
C THR A 400 6.31 -14.44 18.26
N ASN A 401 6.76 -13.22 17.96
CA ASN A 401 5.97 -12.03 18.23
C ASN A 401 4.80 -12.01 17.23
N ARG A 402 3.61 -11.63 17.69
CA ARG A 402 2.40 -11.62 16.85
C ARG A 402 1.93 -10.18 16.64
N ALA A 403 1.57 -9.86 15.41
CA ALA A 403 0.99 -8.57 15.04
C ALA A 403 -0.48 -8.75 14.63
N PRO A 404 -1.40 -7.91 15.12
CA PRO A 404 -2.81 -8.00 14.78
C PRO A 404 -3.09 -7.73 13.30
N SER A 405 -4.32 -8.02 12.90
CA SER A 405 -4.80 -7.98 11.51
C SER A 405 -6.15 -7.27 11.40
N TRP A 406 -6.38 -6.57 10.29
CA TRP A 406 -7.65 -5.92 10.00
C TRP A 406 -7.86 -5.79 8.48
N SER A 407 -9.06 -6.18 8.02
CA SER A 407 -9.54 -5.95 6.66
C SER A 407 -10.91 -5.30 6.65
N VAL A 408 -11.15 -4.39 5.70
CA VAL A 408 -12.41 -3.66 5.53
C VAL A 408 -12.87 -3.65 4.08
N ALA A 409 -14.19 -3.60 3.87
CA ALA A 409 -14.84 -3.24 2.62
C ALA A 409 -15.23 -1.76 2.67
N ILE A 410 -15.06 -1.07 1.54
CA ILE A 410 -15.28 0.36 1.38
C ILE A 410 -16.13 0.58 0.14
N THR A 411 -17.20 1.34 0.29
CA THR A 411 -18.09 1.78 -0.79
C THR A 411 -18.42 3.25 -0.66
N PRO A 412 -18.83 3.93 -1.75
CA PRO A 412 -19.42 5.26 -1.63
C PRO A 412 -20.62 5.22 -0.67
N PHE A 413 -20.70 6.18 0.24
CA PHE A 413 -21.78 6.22 1.21
C PHE A 413 -23.12 6.46 0.52
N SER A 414 -24.07 5.54 0.71
CA SER A 414 -25.46 5.74 0.37
C SER A 414 -26.20 6.18 1.64
N GLY A 415 -27.00 7.24 1.59
CA GLY A 415 -27.70 7.77 2.78
C GLY A 415 -28.66 6.79 3.48
N ALA A 416 -28.84 5.58 2.93
CA ALA A 416 -29.59 4.48 3.51
C ALA A 416 -28.77 3.64 4.52
N ASP A 417 -27.44 3.72 4.49
CA ASP A 417 -26.55 2.93 5.34
C ASP A 417 -26.36 3.56 6.73
N GLU A 418 -26.37 2.75 7.79
CA GLU A 418 -25.92 3.22 9.10
C GLU A 418 -24.44 3.61 9.03
N TRP A 419 -24.10 4.85 9.39
CA TRP A 419 -22.73 5.34 9.27
C TRP A 419 -21.71 4.55 10.12
N GLU A 420 -22.07 4.20 11.36
CA GLU A 420 -21.22 3.39 12.26
C GLU A 420 -21.43 1.90 12.01
N ASP A 421 -20.32 1.16 11.89
CA ASP A 421 -20.33 -0.30 11.73
C ASP A 421 -20.52 -1.03 13.07
N LYS A 422 -21.75 -1.04 13.57
CA LYS A 422 -22.11 -1.65 14.88
C LYS A 422 -21.92 -3.17 14.94
N ALA A 423 -21.85 -3.85 13.79
CA ALA A 423 -21.66 -5.29 13.74
C ALA A 423 -20.22 -5.71 14.06
N ALA A 424 -19.25 -4.82 13.80
CA ALA A 424 -17.85 -5.09 14.07
C ALA A 424 -17.52 -4.92 15.57
N PRO A 425 -16.71 -5.82 16.17
CA PRO A 425 -16.25 -5.69 17.55
C PRO A 425 -15.55 -4.35 17.81
N LEU A 426 -14.67 -3.93 16.89
CA LEU A 426 -14.15 -2.58 16.84
C LEU A 426 -14.54 -1.93 15.52
N PRO A 427 -15.46 -0.95 15.54
CA PRO A 427 -15.83 -0.24 14.33
C PRO A 427 -14.68 0.60 13.75
N ALA A 428 -14.54 0.60 12.42
CA ALA A 428 -13.39 1.19 11.74
C ALA A 428 -13.26 2.71 11.91
N HIS A 429 -14.35 3.42 12.18
CA HIS A 429 -14.37 4.88 12.34
C HIS A 429 -13.85 5.36 13.72
N ARG A 430 -13.74 4.49 14.74
CA ARG A 430 -13.40 4.93 16.11
C ARG A 430 -11.92 5.30 16.33
N PHE A 431 -11.03 5.00 15.40
CA PHE A 431 -9.58 5.18 15.55
C PHE A 431 -8.90 5.80 14.32
N VAL A 432 -9.63 6.64 13.58
CA VAL A 432 -9.14 7.30 12.36
C VAL A 432 -8.59 8.69 12.65
N LEU A 433 -7.62 9.14 11.84
CA LEU A 433 -7.06 10.48 11.92
C LEU A 433 -8.08 11.57 11.53
N SER A 434 -8.96 11.27 10.58
CA SER A 434 -10.10 12.11 10.25
C SER A 434 -11.21 11.27 9.63
N HIS A 435 -12.45 11.70 9.83
CA HIS A 435 -13.61 11.09 9.18
C HIS A 435 -13.76 11.61 7.75
N ASN A 436 -14.32 10.76 6.89
CA ASN A 436 -14.79 11.17 5.57
C ASN A 436 -16.19 10.58 5.35
N PRO A 437 -17.25 11.41 5.41
CA PRO A 437 -18.63 10.94 5.32
C PRO A 437 -19.04 10.47 3.92
N ALA A 438 -18.17 10.66 2.91
CA ALA A 438 -18.44 10.17 1.55
C ALA A 438 -18.28 8.66 1.41
N TRP A 439 -17.78 7.96 2.43
CA TRP A 439 -17.48 6.54 2.39
C TRP A 439 -18.20 5.77 3.49
N SER A 440 -18.77 4.63 3.11
CA SER A 440 -19.17 3.56 4.03
C SER A 440 -17.99 2.62 4.21
N VAL A 441 -17.66 2.28 5.46
CA VAL A 441 -16.54 1.38 5.79
C VAL A 441 -17.07 0.28 6.70
N ARG A 442 -16.99 -0.96 6.23
CA ARG A 442 -17.43 -2.16 6.94
C ARG A 442 -16.24 -3.07 7.21
N THR A 443 -16.06 -3.46 8.45
CA THR A 443 -15.01 -4.44 8.81
C THR A 443 -15.40 -5.81 8.27
N LEU A 444 -14.47 -6.49 7.60
CA LEU A 444 -14.63 -7.86 7.12
C LEU A 444 -13.95 -8.86 8.04
N PHE A 445 -12.79 -8.48 8.58
CA PHE A 445 -11.96 -9.36 9.39
C PHE A 445 -11.19 -8.57 10.45
N GLN A 446 -11.11 -9.12 11.66
CA GLN A 446 -10.27 -8.65 12.77
C GLN A 446 -9.64 -9.81 13.52
N SER A 447 -8.38 -9.65 13.88
CA SER A 447 -7.71 -10.56 14.80
C SER A 447 -6.66 -9.81 15.61
N ASN A 448 -6.57 -10.14 16.90
CA ASN A 448 -5.49 -9.70 17.78
C ASN A 448 -4.22 -10.54 17.63
N ALA A 449 -4.25 -11.56 16.75
CA ALA A 449 -3.20 -12.51 16.47
C ALA A 449 -2.84 -13.50 17.60
N SER A 450 -3.78 -13.77 18.51
CA SER A 450 -3.73 -14.89 19.46
C SER A 450 -3.41 -16.21 18.74
N PRO A 451 -2.71 -17.17 19.37
CA PRO A 451 -2.43 -18.47 18.75
C PRO A 451 -3.73 -19.16 18.31
N ALA A 452 -3.72 -19.74 17.10
CA ALA A 452 -4.84 -20.54 16.63
C ALA A 452 -4.99 -21.82 17.49
N THR A 453 -6.23 -22.22 17.73
CA THR A 453 -6.60 -23.51 18.34
C THR A 453 -7.38 -24.34 17.32
N PRO A 454 -7.58 -25.66 17.53
CA PRO A 454 -8.37 -26.48 16.61
C PRO A 454 -9.77 -25.91 16.32
N ASP A 455 -10.38 -25.25 17.31
CA ASP A 455 -11.72 -24.66 17.20
C ASP A 455 -11.71 -23.17 16.82
N ARG A 456 -10.54 -22.52 16.78
CA ARG A 456 -10.44 -21.07 16.56
C ARG A 456 -9.24 -20.71 15.70
N GLN A 457 -9.52 -20.21 14.51
CA GLN A 457 -8.49 -19.72 13.62
C GLN A 457 -8.13 -18.29 13.97
N SER A 458 -6.91 -17.91 13.65
CA SER A 458 -6.37 -16.58 13.89
C SER A 458 -5.36 -16.30 12.80
N LEU A 459 -5.23 -15.03 12.43
CA LEU A 459 -4.29 -14.61 11.40
C LEU A 459 -3.52 -13.40 11.90
N ALA A 460 -2.20 -13.50 11.92
CA ALA A 460 -1.33 -12.38 12.23
C ALA A 460 -0.94 -11.60 10.97
N SER A 461 -0.67 -10.30 11.13
CA SER A 461 -0.04 -9.43 10.14
C SER A 461 -0.71 -9.43 8.77
N SER A 462 -2.03 -9.26 8.70
CA SER A 462 -2.73 -9.29 7.40
C SER A 462 -2.16 -8.29 6.39
N ALA A 463 -1.93 -8.72 5.15
CA ALA A 463 -1.32 -7.92 4.08
C ALA A 463 -2.30 -7.61 2.95
N SER A 464 -2.99 -8.63 2.41
CA SER A 464 -3.93 -8.48 1.29
C SER A 464 -5.22 -9.24 1.54
N THR A 465 -6.28 -8.82 0.84
CA THR A 465 -7.55 -9.54 0.81
C THR A 465 -8.12 -9.65 -0.59
N PHE A 466 -8.86 -10.73 -0.79
CA PHE A 466 -9.67 -10.95 -1.96
C PHE A 466 -11.08 -11.32 -1.52
N TYR A 467 -12.09 -10.81 -2.23
CA TYR A 467 -13.48 -11.16 -1.98
C TYR A 467 -14.20 -11.49 -3.29
N ARG A 468 -14.94 -12.60 -3.26
CA ARG A 468 -15.84 -13.01 -4.32
C ARG A 468 -17.22 -13.36 -3.78
N PRO A 469 -18.29 -12.68 -4.21
CA PRO A 469 -19.65 -13.08 -3.88
C PRO A 469 -19.99 -14.42 -4.54
N TYR A 470 -20.88 -15.20 -3.91
CA TYR A 470 -21.37 -16.43 -4.50
C TYR A 470 -22.31 -16.15 -5.67
N ASP A 471 -22.22 -17.00 -6.69
CA ASP A 471 -23.00 -16.85 -7.92
C ASP A 471 -24.52 -16.84 -7.69
N HIS A 472 -25.02 -17.57 -6.68
CA HIS A 472 -26.45 -17.72 -6.37
C HIS A 472 -26.89 -17.01 -5.07
N HIS A 473 -25.96 -16.40 -4.34
CA HIS A 473 -26.21 -15.72 -3.07
C HIS A 473 -25.31 -14.48 -2.97
N PRO A 474 -25.62 -13.37 -3.67
CA PRO A 474 -24.69 -12.25 -3.84
C PRO A 474 -24.36 -11.50 -2.53
N HIS A 475 -25.18 -11.67 -1.49
CA HIS A 475 -24.95 -11.09 -0.16
C HIS A 475 -23.97 -11.89 0.71
N ALA A 476 -23.51 -13.04 0.21
CA ALA A 476 -22.54 -13.91 0.86
C ALA A 476 -21.42 -14.24 -0.13
N GLY A 477 -20.22 -14.49 0.38
CA GLY A 477 -19.09 -14.79 -0.48
C GLY A 477 -17.94 -15.48 0.23
N THR A 478 -16.89 -15.69 -0.55
CA THR A 478 -15.60 -16.19 -0.08
C THR A 478 -14.65 -15.00 0.12
N LEU A 479 -14.13 -14.88 1.33
CA LEU A 479 -13.06 -13.94 1.69
C LEU A 479 -11.75 -14.72 1.81
N LEU A 480 -10.70 -14.21 1.18
CA LEU A 480 -9.32 -14.61 1.47
C LEU A 480 -8.61 -13.48 2.18
N VAL A 481 -7.81 -13.80 3.19
CA VAL A 481 -6.95 -12.85 3.93
C VAL A 481 -5.55 -13.45 4.04
N SER A 482 -4.54 -12.78 3.46
CA SER A 482 -3.14 -13.22 3.58
C SER A 482 -2.47 -12.62 4.80
N GLY A 483 -1.63 -13.38 5.49
CA GLY A 483 -0.70 -12.88 6.52
C GLY A 483 0.70 -12.66 5.96
N LEU A 484 1.26 -11.47 6.17
CA LEU A 484 2.62 -11.10 5.74
C LEU A 484 3.69 -12.01 6.33
N TYR A 485 3.50 -12.43 7.59
CA TYR A 485 4.34 -13.37 8.34
C TYR A 485 3.52 -14.53 8.92
N ASP A 486 2.36 -14.81 8.35
CA ASP A 486 1.45 -15.88 8.77
C ASP A 486 0.85 -16.56 7.54
N SER A 487 -0.18 -17.37 7.75
CA SER A 487 -0.81 -18.18 6.71
C SER A 487 -1.76 -17.42 5.77
N LEU A 488 -2.27 -18.09 4.75
CA LEU A 488 -3.42 -17.63 3.96
C LEU A 488 -4.71 -18.24 4.52
N LEU A 489 -5.67 -17.38 4.87
CA LEU A 489 -6.96 -17.77 5.44
C LEU A 489 -8.07 -17.66 4.39
N GLN A 490 -8.92 -18.69 4.28
CA GLN A 490 -10.18 -18.64 3.52
C GLN A 490 -11.37 -18.73 4.45
N CYS A 491 -12.28 -17.76 4.38
CA CYS A 491 -13.56 -17.75 5.09
C CYS A 491 -14.75 -17.79 4.12
N SER A 492 -15.75 -18.61 4.44
CA SER A 492 -17.01 -18.73 3.71
C SER A 492 -18.10 -17.85 4.32
N ASN A 493 -19.16 -17.62 3.54
CA ASN A 493 -20.39 -16.94 3.96
C ASN A 493 -20.16 -15.52 4.50
N VAL A 494 -19.14 -14.84 4.00
CA VAL A 494 -18.78 -13.48 4.41
C VAL A 494 -19.65 -12.47 3.68
N SER A 495 -20.15 -11.45 4.37
CA SER A 495 -20.85 -10.31 3.74
C SER A 495 -19.92 -9.09 3.65
N THR A 496 -20.20 -8.16 2.73
CA THR A 496 -19.43 -6.92 2.51
C THR A 496 -20.27 -5.68 2.65
#